data_AF-A0A5B0LWB1-F1
#
_entry.id   AF-A0A5B0LWB1-F1
#
_cell.length_a   1.000
_cell.length_b   1.000
_cell.length_c   1.000
_cell.angle_alpha   90.00
_cell.angle_beta   90.00
_cell.angle_gamma   90.00
#
_symmetry.space_group_name_H-M   'P 1'
#
loop_
_entity.id
_entity.type
_entity.pdbx_description
1 polymer ?
#
loop_
_entity_poly.entity_id
_entity_poly.type
_entity_poly.pdbx_seq_one_letter_code
_entity_poly.pdbx_strand_id
1 'polypeptide(L)'
;MYISSAQDRVVCQYPSQPIYATAAHRFLASDDKKWVTCINGLTLGVLQGLVSIGDAGELATNLILMRAINQTMEKVADKSTKRKNLPDTEDSILCDEKRNLIPYGHPVRLKDFLEVLTGKEADQIDLGSTKDELEIKNKLLNEGIIFFNHLILIKYTPNANDFLEYLHRGVAVQCKPRQPGFDQLFTIYLKPNSDTSNSSSLDVKNVSFCGIQVKNHEGSIKWAESSKWTTQYANIKDIKNPYLVILFNLSANIPQRPKVVKQNDRKRVLLQIHGLGNIGCLTTEIASALDELKNAEADLLRMHKKDDQLQNFLKIINPHAYRTNTA
;
A
#
# COMPACT_ATOMS: atom_id res chain seq x y z
N MET A 1 -22.49 10.51 12.56
CA MET A 1 -22.71 9.14 13.11
C MET A 1 -24.10 8.71 12.68
N TYR A 2 -24.19 7.58 12.00
CA TYR A 2 -25.45 6.96 11.58
C TYR A 2 -25.66 5.71 12.42
N ILE A 3 -26.86 5.53 12.96
CA ILE A 3 -27.25 4.32 13.66
C ILE A 3 -28.33 3.68 12.80
N SER A 4 -28.12 2.42 12.44
CA SER A 4 -29.09 1.63 11.68
C SER A 4 -30.45 1.59 12.37
N SER A 5 -31.52 1.48 11.59
CA SER A 5 -32.89 1.38 12.13
C SER A 5 -33.09 0.15 13.02
N ALA A 6 -32.35 -0.94 12.76
CA ALA A 6 -32.34 -2.14 13.59
C ALA A 6 -31.46 -2.01 14.85
N GLN A 7 -30.76 -0.88 15.03
CA GLN A 7 -29.83 -0.59 16.12
C GLN A 7 -28.68 -1.60 16.28
N ASP A 8 -28.46 -2.46 15.29
CA ASP A 8 -27.42 -3.47 15.26
C ASP A 8 -26.09 -2.94 14.69
N ARG A 9 -26.13 -1.77 14.04
CA ARG A 9 -24.97 -1.12 13.40
C ARG A 9 -24.88 0.36 13.70
N VAL A 10 -23.65 0.81 13.97
CA VAL A 10 -23.26 2.21 14.09
C VAL A 10 -22.21 2.51 13.02
N VAL A 11 -22.51 3.44 12.12
CA VAL A 11 -21.60 3.94 11.10
C VAL A 11 -21.12 5.34 11.48
N CYS A 12 -19.90 5.43 11.99
CA CYS A 12 -19.24 6.70 12.25
C CYS A 12 -18.35 7.09 11.06
N GLN A 13 -18.75 8.12 10.31
CA GLN A 13 -17.88 8.77 9.32
C GLN A 13 -16.96 9.79 10.01
N TYR A 14 -16.20 9.34 11.01
CA TYR A 14 -15.18 10.19 11.61
C TYR A 14 -13.99 10.29 10.65
N PRO A 15 -13.52 11.51 10.29
CA PRO A 15 -12.37 11.63 9.42
C PRO A 15 -11.15 10.99 10.09
N SER A 16 -10.32 10.32 9.30
CA SER A 16 -9.06 9.79 9.79
C SER A 16 -8.22 10.93 10.40
N GLN A 17 -7.89 10.80 11.69
CA GLN A 17 -7.08 11.80 12.36
C GLN A 17 -5.62 11.36 12.34
N PRO A 18 -4.70 12.22 11.86
CA PRO A 18 -3.28 11.91 11.82
C PRO A 18 -2.71 11.48 13.19
N ILE A 19 -3.23 12.03 14.29
CA ILE A 19 -2.79 11.71 15.66
C ILE A 19 -3.08 10.25 16.02
N TYR A 20 -4.28 9.75 15.71
CA TYR A 20 -4.63 8.35 15.98
C TYR A 20 -3.86 7.40 15.07
N ALA A 21 -3.63 7.79 13.81
CA ALA A 21 -2.79 7.04 12.89
C ALA A 21 -1.36 6.88 13.43
N THR A 22 -0.75 7.97 13.90
CA THR A 22 0.59 7.95 14.53
C THR A 22 0.61 7.11 15.81
N ALA A 23 -0.42 7.18 16.65
CA ALA A 23 -0.50 6.34 17.85
C ALA A 23 -0.62 4.84 17.50
N ALA A 24 -1.43 4.51 16.49
CA ALA A 24 -1.57 3.15 15.99
C ALA A 24 -0.25 2.63 15.40
N HIS A 25 0.50 3.47 14.68
CA HIS A 25 1.83 3.13 14.18
C HIS A 25 2.79 2.75 15.30
N ARG A 26 2.86 3.60 16.33
CA ARG A 26 3.71 3.33 17.50
C ARG A 26 3.31 2.04 18.21
N PHE A 27 2.01 1.75 18.32
CA PHE A 27 1.52 0.51 18.88
C PHE A 27 1.96 -0.70 18.05
N LEU A 28 1.72 -0.66 16.73
CA LEU A 28 2.02 -1.75 15.80
C LEU A 28 3.52 -2.01 15.63
N ALA A 29 4.36 -0.98 15.64
CA ALA A 29 5.80 -1.12 15.45
C ALA A 29 6.51 -1.76 16.65
N SER A 30 5.91 -1.73 17.83
CA SER A 30 6.57 -2.25 19.05
C SER A 30 6.68 -3.77 19.14
N ASP A 31 5.82 -4.53 18.44
CA ASP A 31 5.83 -6.00 18.48
C ASP A 31 5.05 -6.59 17.29
N ASP A 32 5.68 -7.52 16.57
CA ASP A 32 5.06 -8.29 15.49
C ASP A 32 3.84 -9.09 15.95
N LYS A 33 3.78 -9.51 17.22
CA LYS A 33 2.58 -10.17 17.78
C LYS A 33 1.36 -9.24 17.75
N LYS A 34 1.55 -7.92 17.86
CA LYS A 34 0.46 -6.95 17.75
C LYS A 34 -0.08 -6.86 16.34
N TRP A 35 0.81 -6.90 15.33
CA TRP A 35 0.41 -7.03 13.94
C TRP A 35 -0.44 -8.28 13.71
N VAL A 36 0.06 -9.45 14.11
CA VAL A 36 -0.66 -10.72 13.96
C VAL A 36 -2.01 -10.67 14.68
N THR A 37 -2.07 -10.15 15.90
CA THR A 37 -3.32 -10.00 16.66
C THR A 37 -4.32 -9.10 15.95
N CYS A 38 -3.88 -7.96 15.41
CA CYS A 38 -4.75 -7.04 14.67
C CYS A 38 -5.24 -7.67 13.35
N ILE A 39 -4.37 -8.37 12.61
CA ILE A 39 -4.74 -9.09 11.38
C ILE A 39 -5.76 -10.17 11.70
N ASN A 40 -5.54 -11.00 12.72
CA ASN A 40 -6.46 -12.06 13.12
C ASN A 40 -7.81 -11.50 13.59
N GLY A 41 -7.82 -10.38 14.31
CA GLY A 41 -9.05 -9.69 14.69
C GLY A 41 -9.83 -9.18 13.48
N LEU A 42 -9.12 -8.65 12.47
CA LEU A 42 -9.72 -8.25 11.20
C LEU A 42 -10.28 -9.46 10.44
N THR A 43 -9.52 -10.54 10.33
CA THR A 43 -9.95 -11.82 9.75
C THR A 43 -11.22 -12.34 10.42
N LEU A 44 -11.30 -12.29 11.75
CA LEU A 44 -12.50 -12.68 12.48
C LEU A 44 -13.70 -11.79 12.14
N GLY A 45 -13.49 -10.46 12.07
CA GLY A 45 -14.53 -9.51 11.67
C GLY A 45 -15.05 -9.77 10.25
N VAL A 46 -14.18 -10.23 9.35
CA VAL A 46 -14.54 -10.66 8.00
C VAL A 46 -15.36 -11.95 8.02
N LEU A 47 -14.90 -12.97 8.73
CA LEU A 47 -15.58 -14.26 8.84
C LEU A 47 -16.99 -14.11 9.45
N GLN A 48 -17.16 -13.13 10.33
CA GLN A 48 -18.44 -12.74 10.93
C GLN A 48 -19.28 -11.77 10.06
N GLY A 49 -18.74 -11.35 8.91
CA GLY A 49 -19.32 -10.36 7.99
C GLY A 49 -19.62 -9.00 8.60
N LEU A 50 -18.91 -8.66 9.69
CA LEU A 50 -18.88 -7.31 10.27
C LEU A 50 -18.05 -6.36 9.41
N VAL A 51 -17.05 -6.91 8.72
CA VAL A 51 -16.23 -6.22 7.73
C VAL A 51 -16.57 -6.81 6.37
N SER A 52 -17.19 -5.99 5.51
CA SER A 52 -17.25 -6.35 4.09
C SER A 52 -15.84 -6.28 3.55
N ILE A 53 -15.23 -7.43 3.29
CA ILE A 53 -14.09 -7.47 2.39
C ILE A 53 -14.62 -6.99 1.03
N GLY A 54 -14.03 -5.93 0.50
CA GLY A 54 -14.11 -5.64 -0.93
C GLY A 54 -13.33 -6.73 -1.66
N ASP A 55 -12.12 -6.42 -2.09
CA ASP A 55 -11.12 -7.41 -2.49
C ASP A 55 -10.17 -7.69 -1.30
N ALA A 56 -10.06 -8.94 -0.87
CA ALA A 56 -9.23 -9.34 0.27
C ALA A 56 -7.75 -9.05 0.03
N GLY A 57 -7.32 -9.13 -1.24
CA GLY A 57 -5.97 -8.77 -1.65
C GLY A 57 -5.69 -7.29 -1.49
N GLU A 58 -6.66 -6.42 -1.84
CA GLU A 58 -6.50 -4.98 -1.62
C GLU A 58 -6.30 -4.65 -0.14
N LEU A 59 -7.05 -5.31 0.75
CA LEU A 59 -6.90 -5.13 2.19
C LEU A 59 -5.55 -5.64 2.72
N ALA A 60 -5.11 -6.81 2.27
CA ALA A 60 -3.78 -7.33 2.60
C ALA A 60 -2.67 -6.39 2.11
N THR A 61 -2.79 -5.86 0.89
CA THR A 61 -1.85 -4.87 0.34
C THR A 61 -1.83 -3.58 1.15
N ASN A 62 -2.98 -3.09 1.62
CA ASN A 62 -3.01 -1.93 2.53
C ASN A 62 -2.13 -2.19 3.77
N LEU A 63 -2.29 -3.34 4.41
CA LEU A 63 -1.51 -3.71 5.60
C LEU A 63 -0.02 -3.85 5.30
N ILE A 64 0.34 -4.42 4.14
CA ILE A 64 1.73 -4.52 3.68
C ILE A 64 2.37 -3.13 3.53
N LEU A 65 1.68 -2.19 2.87
CA LEU A 65 2.19 -0.83 2.67
C LEU A 65 2.36 -0.09 3.99
N MET A 66 1.39 -0.24 4.90
CA MET A 66 1.44 0.32 6.25
C MET A 66 2.61 -0.25 7.06
N ARG A 67 2.87 -1.54 6.95
CA ARG A 67 4.02 -2.17 7.62
C ARG A 67 5.34 -1.71 7.02
N ALA A 68 5.43 -1.65 5.69
CA ALA A 68 6.63 -1.19 5.00
C ALA A 68 6.99 0.25 5.41
N ILE A 69 6.04 1.19 5.37
CA ILE A 69 6.32 2.59 5.74
C ILE A 69 6.74 2.72 7.21
N ASN A 70 6.13 1.93 8.11
CA ASN A 70 6.48 1.94 9.53
C ASN A 70 7.91 1.49 9.78
N GLN A 71 8.30 0.36 9.19
CA GLN A 71 9.66 -0.16 9.31
C GLN A 71 10.68 0.76 8.64
N THR A 72 10.32 1.43 7.54
CA THR A 72 11.20 2.44 6.92
C THR A 72 11.44 3.61 7.87
N MET A 73 10.39 4.14 8.50
CA MET A 73 10.51 5.24 9.46
C MET A 73 11.39 4.85 10.64
N GLU A 74 11.20 3.65 11.19
CA GLU A 74 12.02 3.11 12.29
C GLU A 74 13.50 2.96 11.91
N LYS A 75 13.77 2.33 10.75
CA LYS A 75 15.15 2.14 10.24
C LYS A 75 15.88 3.47 10.06
N VAL A 76 15.18 4.53 9.64
CA VAL A 76 15.76 5.87 9.48
C VAL A 76 16.03 6.51 10.84
N ALA A 77 15.11 6.40 11.80
CA ALA A 77 15.29 6.91 13.15
C ALA A 77 16.47 6.24 13.88
N ASP A 78 16.63 4.93 13.75
CA ASP A 78 17.76 4.19 14.31
C ASP A 78 19.11 4.59 13.71
N LYS A 79 19.17 4.74 12.37
CA LYS A 79 20.37 5.23 11.68
C LYS A 79 20.77 6.62 12.17
N SER A 80 19.80 7.51 12.38
CA SER A 80 20.05 8.86 12.90
C SER A 80 20.61 8.84 14.34
N THR A 81 20.12 7.92 15.18
CA THR A 81 20.58 7.76 16.57
C THR A 81 22.00 7.19 16.62
N LYS A 82 22.34 6.26 15.73
CA LYS A 82 23.71 5.70 15.62
C LYS A 82 24.71 6.68 14.98
N ARG A 83 24.28 7.51 14.02
CA ARG A 83 25.13 8.54 13.37
C ARG A 83 25.52 9.68 14.31
N LYS A 84 24.77 9.94 15.40
CA LYS A 84 25.16 10.92 16.45
C LYS A 84 26.52 10.65 17.11
N ASN A 85 27.12 9.47 16.89
CA ASN A 85 28.43 9.10 17.42
C ASN A 85 29.59 9.23 16.40
N LEU A 86 29.38 9.86 15.24
CA LEU A 86 30.39 10.03 14.18
C LEU A 86 30.41 11.48 13.66
N PRO A 87 31.56 12.05 13.24
CA PRO A 87 31.63 13.46 12.80
C PRO A 87 30.76 13.71 11.57
N ASP A 88 30.14 14.89 11.54
CA ASP A 88 29.12 15.31 10.59
C ASP A 88 29.54 15.10 9.12
N THR A 89 28.70 14.38 8.39
CA THR A 89 28.74 14.33 6.91
C THR A 89 27.38 14.78 6.37
N GLU A 90 27.41 15.46 5.23
CA GLU A 90 26.40 16.37 4.62
C GLU A 90 24.98 15.83 4.33
N ASP A 91 24.56 14.69 4.90
CA ASP A 91 23.24 14.07 4.70
C ASP A 91 22.11 14.71 5.56
N SER A 92 22.32 15.88 6.18
CA SER A 92 21.48 16.44 7.26
C SER A 92 20.12 17.04 6.84
N ILE A 93 19.65 16.81 5.61
CA ILE A 93 18.41 17.45 5.11
C ILE A 93 17.13 16.91 5.77
N LEU A 94 17.19 15.73 6.42
CA LEU A 94 16.08 15.16 7.18
C LEU A 94 16.19 15.42 8.70
N CYS A 95 17.27 16.05 9.15
CA CYS A 95 17.62 16.16 10.55
C CYS A 95 17.70 17.62 10.96
N ASP A 96 16.55 18.26 11.19
CA ASP A 96 16.52 19.49 11.97
C ASP A 96 17.08 19.17 13.38
N GLU A 97 18.28 19.65 13.68
CA GLU A 97 19.21 19.24 14.74
C GLU A 97 18.71 19.37 16.20
N LYS A 98 17.41 19.65 16.43
CA LYS A 98 16.84 19.85 17.77
C LYS A 98 15.44 19.30 18.00
N ARG A 99 14.88 18.47 17.11
CA ARG A 99 13.49 18.00 17.27
C ARG A 99 13.41 16.60 17.86
N ASN A 100 12.65 16.50 18.94
CA ASN A 100 11.96 15.28 19.37
C ASN A 100 11.25 14.70 18.12
N LEU A 101 11.88 13.76 17.43
CA LEU A 101 11.27 13.07 16.29
C LEU A 101 9.93 12.52 16.77
N ILE A 102 8.84 12.95 16.15
CA ILE A 102 7.55 12.29 16.36
C ILE A 102 7.74 10.88 15.79
N PRO A 103 7.75 9.83 16.62
CA PRO A 103 7.93 8.48 16.12
C PRO A 103 6.83 8.20 15.10
N TYR A 104 7.20 7.76 13.90
CA TYR A 104 6.26 7.40 12.83
C TYR A 104 5.43 8.56 12.24
N GLY A 105 5.95 9.80 12.32
CA GLY A 105 5.30 11.01 11.80
C GLY A 105 6.14 11.83 10.84
N HIS A 106 7.13 11.22 10.17
CA HIS A 106 8.08 11.93 9.30
C HIS A 106 8.13 11.33 7.88
N PRO A 107 8.44 12.13 6.86
CA PRO A 107 8.67 11.62 5.52
C PRO A 107 9.91 10.73 5.45
N VAL A 108 9.95 9.86 4.44
CA VAL A 108 11.07 8.97 4.15
C VAL A 108 11.39 8.99 2.65
N ARG A 109 12.61 8.59 2.28
CA ARG A 109 12.97 8.46 0.86
C ARG A 109 12.26 7.24 0.26
N LEU A 110 11.79 7.37 -0.97
CA LEU A 110 11.19 6.28 -1.74
C LEU A 110 12.16 5.10 -1.84
N LYS A 111 13.46 5.38 -2.04
CA LYS A 111 14.51 4.37 -2.04
C LYS A 111 14.48 3.49 -0.79
N ASP A 112 14.55 4.11 0.40
CA ASP A 112 14.58 3.37 1.68
C ASP A 112 13.28 2.57 1.88
N PHE A 113 12.14 3.10 1.40
CA PHE A 113 10.86 2.40 1.43
C PHE A 113 10.86 1.15 0.54
N LEU A 114 11.34 1.27 -0.70
CA LEU A 114 11.40 0.13 -1.62
C LEU A 114 12.35 -0.94 -1.11
N GLU A 115 13.50 -0.56 -0.54
CA GLU A 115 14.44 -1.50 0.08
C GLU A 115 13.80 -2.31 1.21
N VAL A 116 13.02 -1.65 2.07
CA VAL A 116 12.27 -2.31 3.15
C VAL A 116 11.16 -3.18 2.60
N LEU A 117 10.38 -2.69 1.64
CA LEU A 117 9.28 -3.42 1.03
C LEU A 117 9.74 -4.70 0.34
N THR A 118 10.87 -4.66 -0.38
CA THR A 118 11.37 -5.80 -1.16
C THR A 118 12.43 -6.62 -0.43
N GLY A 119 13.04 -6.10 0.64
CA GLY A 119 14.17 -6.72 1.31
C GLY A 119 15.45 -6.77 0.46
N LYS A 120 15.58 -5.86 -0.51
CA LYS A 120 16.68 -5.82 -1.49
C LYS A 120 17.29 -4.44 -1.51
N GLU A 121 18.59 -4.35 -1.78
CA GLU A 121 19.25 -3.07 -2.02
C GLU A 121 18.71 -2.41 -3.31
N ALA A 122 18.65 -1.08 -3.35
CA ALA A 122 17.97 -0.35 -4.44
C ALA A 122 18.54 -0.63 -5.86
N ASP A 123 19.82 -0.99 -5.94
CA ASP A 123 20.49 -1.40 -7.19
C ASP A 123 20.00 -2.77 -7.68
N GLN A 124 19.62 -3.66 -6.77
CA GLN A 124 19.07 -4.99 -7.05
C GLN A 124 17.56 -4.98 -7.37
N ILE A 125 16.87 -3.86 -7.13
CA ILE A 125 15.45 -3.72 -7.45
C ILE A 125 15.29 -3.51 -8.97
N ASP A 126 14.73 -4.53 -9.62
CA ASP A 126 14.32 -4.46 -11.00
C ASP A 126 13.04 -3.62 -11.12
N LEU A 127 13.19 -2.47 -11.76
CA LEU A 127 12.14 -1.48 -11.99
C LEU A 127 11.71 -1.43 -13.47
N GLY A 128 12.12 -2.43 -14.25
CA GLY A 128 12.08 -2.40 -15.71
C GLY A 128 13.14 -1.45 -16.24
N SER A 129 14.07 -1.92 -17.08
CA SER A 129 15.05 -1.01 -17.69
C SER A 129 15.47 -1.39 -19.10
N THR A 130 15.12 -0.52 -20.04
CA THR A 130 15.94 -0.14 -21.20
C THR A 130 16.88 1.03 -20.83
N LYS A 131 17.86 1.41 -21.67
CA LYS A 131 18.86 2.46 -21.37
C LYS A 131 18.25 3.84 -21.07
N ASP A 132 17.15 4.20 -21.75
CA ASP A 132 16.46 5.49 -21.57
C ASP A 132 15.68 5.57 -20.24
N GLU A 133 15.38 4.42 -19.63
CA GLU A 133 14.62 4.31 -18.38
C GLU A 133 15.50 4.52 -17.14
N LEU A 134 16.83 4.50 -17.30
CA LEU A 134 17.77 4.65 -16.20
C LEU A 134 17.72 6.05 -15.57
N GLU A 135 17.60 7.11 -16.39
CA GLU A 135 17.49 8.49 -15.89
C GLU A 135 16.21 8.68 -15.06
N ILE A 136 15.10 8.10 -15.52
CA ILE A 136 13.79 8.16 -14.88
C ILE A 136 13.78 7.39 -13.56
N LYS A 137 14.36 6.19 -13.55
CA LYS A 137 14.60 5.40 -12.33
C LYS A 137 15.43 6.19 -11.32
N ASN A 138 16.54 6.76 -11.77
CA ASN A 138 17.43 7.54 -10.90
C ASN A 138 16.73 8.75 -10.32
N LYS A 139 15.90 9.45 -11.11
CA LYS A 139 15.09 10.57 -10.61
C LYS A 139 14.16 10.14 -9.48
N LEU A 140 13.39 9.06 -9.67
CA LEU A 140 12.49 8.55 -8.63
C LEU A 140 13.23 8.12 -7.35
N LEU A 141 14.36 7.41 -7.48
CA LEU A 141 15.10 6.88 -6.33
C LEU A 141 15.87 7.96 -5.57
N ASN A 142 16.40 8.96 -6.27
CA ASN A 142 17.23 10.02 -5.67
C ASN A 142 16.37 11.16 -5.10
N GLU A 143 15.33 11.58 -5.82
CA GLU A 143 14.51 12.75 -5.44
C GLU A 143 13.21 12.37 -4.72
N GLY A 144 12.78 11.10 -4.81
CA GLY A 144 11.50 10.65 -4.30
C GLY A 144 11.42 10.66 -2.78
N ILE A 145 10.49 11.45 -2.26
CA ILE A 145 10.09 11.50 -0.86
C ILE A 145 8.63 11.06 -0.75
N ILE A 146 8.33 10.23 0.24
CA ILE A 146 6.98 9.74 0.50
C ILE A 146 6.60 9.96 1.97
N PHE A 147 5.31 10.15 2.21
CA PHE A 147 4.75 10.21 3.55
C PHE A 147 3.28 9.80 3.54
N PHE A 148 2.96 8.78 4.31
CA PHE A 148 1.60 8.45 4.70
C PHE A 148 1.61 7.64 5.99
N ASN A 149 0.57 7.78 6.81
CA ASN A 149 0.39 7.00 8.03
C ASN A 149 -1.00 6.35 8.13
N HIS A 150 -1.85 6.50 7.12
CA HIS A 150 -3.12 5.80 7.03
C HIS A 150 -3.63 5.78 5.59
N LEU A 151 -4.64 4.93 5.35
CA LEU A 151 -5.37 4.88 4.09
C LEU A 151 -6.83 5.33 4.25
N ILE A 152 -7.36 5.99 3.22
CA ILE A 152 -8.79 6.31 3.10
C ILE A 152 -9.35 5.80 1.78
N LEU A 153 -10.64 5.47 1.75
CA LEU A 153 -11.35 5.14 0.52
C LEU A 153 -11.79 6.43 -0.19
N ILE A 154 -11.36 6.62 -1.44
CA ILE A 154 -11.82 7.72 -2.30
C ILE A 154 -12.87 7.23 -3.30
N LYS A 155 -13.84 8.10 -3.62
CA LYS A 155 -14.93 7.81 -4.57
C LYS A 155 -14.74 8.52 -5.94
N TYR A 156 -13.60 9.16 -6.12
CA TYR A 156 -13.24 9.94 -7.29
C TYR A 156 -11.85 9.55 -7.79
N THR A 157 -11.45 10.10 -8.94
CA THR A 157 -10.10 9.92 -9.50
C THR A 157 -9.27 11.16 -9.19
N PRO A 158 -8.13 11.05 -8.49
CA PRO A 158 -7.34 12.20 -8.08
C PRO A 158 -6.57 12.82 -9.25
N ASN A 159 -6.27 14.12 -9.11
CA ASN A 159 -5.32 14.86 -9.93
C ASN A 159 -4.08 15.28 -9.09
N ALA A 160 -3.14 16.00 -9.70
CA ALA A 160 -1.91 16.44 -9.04
C ALA A 160 -2.13 17.27 -7.76
N ASN A 161 -3.16 18.12 -7.69
CA ASN A 161 -3.47 18.91 -6.50
C ASN A 161 -4.01 18.02 -5.36
N ASP A 162 -4.84 17.03 -5.69
CA ASP A 162 -5.32 16.05 -4.70
C ASP A 162 -4.14 15.30 -4.06
N PHE A 163 -3.17 14.86 -4.86
CA PHE A 163 -1.96 14.20 -4.35
C PHE A 163 -1.13 15.10 -3.43
N LEU A 164 -1.05 16.40 -3.72
CA LEU A 164 -0.40 17.35 -2.82
C LEU A 164 -1.14 17.46 -1.48
N GLU A 165 -2.47 17.52 -1.52
CA GLU A 165 -3.29 17.50 -0.29
C GLU A 165 -3.10 16.20 0.49
N TYR A 166 -3.06 15.05 -0.18
CA TYR A 166 -2.83 13.76 0.46
C TYR A 166 -1.47 13.72 1.17
N LEU A 167 -0.44 14.29 0.56
CA LEU A 167 0.88 14.40 1.18
C LEU A 167 0.84 15.28 2.44
N HIS A 168 0.17 16.44 2.38
CA HIS A 168 -0.01 17.31 3.55
C HIS A 168 -0.75 16.61 4.69
N ARG A 169 -1.69 15.71 4.36
CA ARG A 169 -2.47 14.96 5.34
C ARG A 169 -1.81 13.66 5.81
N GLY A 170 -0.74 13.21 5.15
CA GLY A 170 -0.13 11.91 5.40
C GLY A 170 -1.05 10.74 5.01
N VAL A 171 -1.75 10.86 3.89
CA VAL A 171 -2.76 9.91 3.43
C VAL A 171 -2.27 9.17 2.20
N ALA A 172 -2.39 7.84 2.20
CA ALA A 172 -2.51 7.06 0.98
C ALA A 172 -3.99 6.75 0.72
N VAL A 173 -4.36 6.43 -0.51
CA VAL A 173 -5.77 6.26 -0.88
C VAL A 173 -6.02 4.89 -1.47
N GLN A 174 -7.12 4.27 -1.06
CA GLN A 174 -7.73 3.15 -1.76
C GLN A 174 -8.74 3.72 -2.75
N CYS A 175 -8.64 3.29 -4.01
CA CYS A 175 -9.55 3.71 -5.06
C CYS A 175 -10.92 3.06 -4.90
N LYS A 176 -11.94 3.64 -5.52
CA LYS A 176 -13.26 3.02 -5.58
C LYS A 176 -13.19 1.67 -6.30
N PRO A 177 -14.08 0.72 -5.95
CA PRO A 177 -14.20 -0.53 -6.68
C PRO A 177 -14.34 -0.29 -8.18
N ARG A 178 -13.64 -1.09 -8.99
CA ARG A 178 -13.63 -1.00 -10.46
C ARG A 178 -13.08 0.31 -11.01
N GLN A 179 -12.32 1.08 -10.22
CA GLN A 179 -11.53 2.20 -10.74
C GLN A 179 -10.61 1.67 -11.85
N PRO A 180 -10.58 2.33 -13.02
CA PRO A 180 -9.62 1.96 -14.05
C PRO A 180 -8.17 2.10 -13.56
N GLY A 181 -7.41 1.02 -13.68
CA GLY A 181 -5.95 1.04 -13.68
C GLY A 181 -5.25 0.77 -12.35
N PHE A 182 -5.75 1.28 -11.22
CA PHE A 182 -5.10 1.14 -9.90
C PHE A 182 -6.12 0.94 -8.77
N ASP A 183 -5.72 0.15 -7.78
CA ASP A 183 -6.52 -0.17 -6.59
C ASP A 183 -6.10 0.71 -5.39
N GLN A 184 -4.82 1.05 -5.26
CA GLN A 184 -4.34 2.05 -4.29
C GLN A 184 -3.38 3.06 -4.93
N LEU A 185 -3.27 4.23 -4.31
CA LEU A 185 -2.35 5.29 -4.72
C LEU A 185 -1.70 5.92 -3.48
N PHE A 186 -0.43 6.30 -3.58
CA PHE A 186 0.21 7.20 -2.62
C PHE A 186 1.08 8.23 -3.32
N THR A 187 1.24 9.40 -2.71
CA THR A 187 2.00 10.52 -3.29
C THR A 187 3.50 10.27 -3.22
N ILE A 188 4.20 10.61 -4.31
CA ILE A 188 5.65 10.75 -4.34
C ILE A 188 5.94 12.22 -4.61
N TYR A 189 6.65 12.89 -3.70
CA TYR A 189 7.16 14.24 -3.94
C TYR A 189 8.60 14.17 -4.42
N LEU A 190 8.88 14.69 -5.61
CA LEU A 190 10.23 14.74 -6.16
C LEU A 190 10.90 16.03 -5.71
N LYS A 191 11.74 15.93 -4.68
CA LYS A 191 12.55 17.05 -4.20
C LYS A 191 13.83 17.14 -5.07
N PRO A 192 13.98 18.15 -5.94
CA PRO A 192 15.17 18.25 -6.78
C PRO A 192 16.42 18.40 -5.93
N ASN A 193 17.51 17.72 -6.31
CA ASN A 193 18.80 17.86 -5.60
C ASN A 193 19.36 19.30 -5.66
N SER A 194 18.98 20.06 -6.69
CA SER A 194 19.34 21.47 -6.84
C SER A 194 18.55 22.41 -5.92
N ASP A 195 17.47 21.92 -5.32
CA ASP A 195 16.63 22.71 -4.42
C ASP A 195 17.25 22.74 -3.02
N THR A 196 18.18 23.68 -2.85
CA THR A 196 18.76 24.05 -1.55
C THR A 196 17.89 25.06 -0.79
N SER A 197 16.75 25.47 -1.37
CA SER A 197 15.88 26.43 -0.73
C SER A 197 15.08 25.74 0.39
N ASN A 198 15.14 26.31 1.59
CA ASN A 198 14.24 25.94 2.69
C ASN A 198 12.85 26.57 2.48
N SER A 199 12.35 26.59 1.24
CA SER A 199 10.99 27.06 0.95
C SER A 199 10.01 26.24 1.76
N SER A 200 9.18 26.93 2.56
CA SER A 200 8.14 26.30 3.36
C SER A 200 6.95 25.82 2.53
N SER A 201 6.91 26.14 1.23
CA SER A 201 5.80 25.80 0.33
C SER A 201 6.21 24.72 -0.68
N LEU A 202 5.43 23.64 -0.70
CA LEU A 202 5.55 22.55 -1.67
C LEU A 202 4.91 22.96 -3.01
N ASP A 203 5.57 22.66 -4.13
CA ASP A 203 5.04 22.95 -5.48
C ASP A 203 4.39 21.68 -6.08
N VAL A 204 3.16 21.83 -6.57
CA VAL A 204 2.43 20.77 -7.29
C VAL A 204 3.21 20.22 -8.51
N LYS A 205 4.09 21.02 -9.12
CA LYS A 205 4.94 20.58 -10.23
C LYS A 205 5.91 19.47 -9.86
N ASN A 206 6.22 19.31 -8.58
CA ASN A 206 7.10 18.27 -8.05
C ASN A 206 6.34 17.01 -7.62
N VAL A 207 5.01 17.01 -7.76
CA VAL A 207 4.17 15.87 -7.40
C VAL A 207 4.23 14.78 -8.46
N SER A 208 4.30 13.55 -7.98
CA SER A 208 4.08 12.31 -8.68
C SER A 208 3.33 11.33 -7.76
N PHE A 209 3.20 10.08 -8.16
CA PHE A 209 2.51 9.06 -7.38
C PHE A 209 3.10 7.68 -7.60
N CYS A 210 2.78 6.78 -6.68
CA CYS A 210 2.86 5.35 -6.88
C CYS A 210 1.46 4.80 -7.07
N GLY A 211 1.21 4.12 -8.19
CA GLY A 211 -0.01 3.37 -8.45
C GLY A 211 0.17 1.90 -8.10
N ILE A 212 -0.79 1.33 -7.39
CA ILE A 212 -0.73 -0.06 -6.97
C ILE A 212 -1.85 -0.81 -7.65
N GLN A 213 -1.51 -1.93 -8.28
CA GLN A 213 -2.50 -2.88 -8.77
C GLN A 213 -2.27 -4.21 -8.08
N VAL A 214 -3.31 -4.71 -7.43
CA VAL A 214 -3.37 -6.01 -6.81
C VAL A 214 -3.98 -7.00 -7.78
N LYS A 215 -3.36 -8.18 -7.84
CA LYS A 215 -3.85 -9.38 -8.50
C LYS A 215 -3.77 -10.51 -7.49
N ASN A 216 -4.79 -11.36 -7.46
CA ASN A 216 -4.90 -12.43 -6.48
C ASN A 216 -5.11 -13.81 -7.11
N HIS A 217 -4.69 -13.97 -8.37
CA HIS A 217 -4.82 -15.23 -9.10
C HIS A 217 -3.48 -15.99 -9.14
N GLU A 218 -3.51 -17.33 -9.09
CA GLU A 218 -2.31 -18.20 -9.08
C GLU A 218 -1.40 -18.02 -10.30
N GLY A 219 -1.96 -17.56 -11.42
CA GLY A 219 -1.22 -17.31 -12.66
C GLY A 219 -0.34 -16.05 -12.64
N SER A 220 0.61 -15.99 -13.58
CA SER A 220 1.48 -14.82 -13.73
C SER A 220 0.72 -13.53 -14.10
N ILE A 221 1.35 -12.38 -13.89
CA ILE A 221 0.82 -11.07 -14.32
C ILE A 221 0.57 -11.09 -15.85
N LYS A 222 -0.66 -10.72 -16.25
CA LYS A 222 -1.07 -10.64 -17.66
C LYS A 222 -0.56 -9.35 -18.30
N TRP A 223 0.62 -9.39 -18.90
CA TRP A 223 1.26 -8.21 -19.51
C TRP A 223 0.52 -7.59 -20.69
N ALA A 224 -0.39 -8.33 -21.32
CA ALA A 224 -1.32 -7.77 -22.30
C ALA A 224 -2.18 -6.64 -21.70
N GLU A 225 -2.38 -6.62 -20.38
CA GLU A 225 -3.09 -5.56 -19.66
C GLU A 225 -2.21 -4.36 -19.30
N SER A 226 -0.93 -4.34 -19.68
CA SER A 226 -0.02 -3.27 -19.27
C SER A 226 -0.42 -1.88 -19.75
N SER A 227 -1.22 -1.76 -20.81
CA SER A 227 -1.83 -0.48 -21.22
C SER A 227 -2.78 0.09 -20.17
N LYS A 228 -3.32 -0.74 -19.28
CA LYS A 228 -4.26 -0.35 -18.21
C LYS A 228 -3.56 0.34 -17.04
N TRP A 229 -2.28 0.10 -16.82
CA TRP A 229 -1.52 0.67 -15.69
C TRP A 229 -0.86 2.00 -16.07
N THR A 230 -1.63 2.92 -16.64
CA THR A 230 -1.15 4.23 -17.11
C THR A 230 -1.98 5.35 -16.52
N THR A 231 -1.41 6.55 -16.41
CA THR A 231 -2.16 7.75 -16.01
C THR A 231 -3.34 8.00 -16.96
N GLN A 232 -3.14 7.81 -18.26
CA GLN A 232 -4.17 7.97 -19.29
C GLN A 232 -5.34 7.00 -19.09
N TYR A 233 -5.07 5.70 -18.88
CA TYR A 233 -6.13 4.72 -18.66
C TYR A 233 -6.84 4.95 -17.32
N ALA A 234 -6.11 5.32 -16.28
CA ALA A 234 -6.66 5.65 -14.97
C ALA A 234 -7.37 7.02 -14.93
N ASN A 235 -7.26 7.83 -15.98
CA ASN A 235 -7.74 9.21 -16.07
C ASN A 235 -7.17 10.12 -14.96
N ILE A 236 -5.94 9.85 -14.51
CA ILE A 236 -5.21 10.70 -13.57
C ILE A 236 -4.57 11.83 -14.37
N LYS A 237 -4.94 13.07 -14.03
CA LYS A 237 -4.55 14.27 -14.78
C LYS A 237 -3.43 15.04 -14.08
N ASP A 238 -2.77 15.88 -14.85
CA ASP A 238 -1.81 16.90 -14.41
C ASP A 238 -0.50 16.38 -13.77
N ILE A 239 -0.23 15.07 -13.89
CA ILE A 239 1.06 14.48 -13.50
C ILE A 239 2.05 14.58 -14.66
N LYS A 240 3.06 15.45 -14.50
CA LYS A 240 4.12 15.65 -15.51
C LYS A 240 5.34 14.77 -15.26
N ASN A 241 5.57 14.39 -14.01
CA ASN A 241 6.73 13.64 -13.55
C ASN A 241 6.66 12.14 -13.84
N PRO A 242 7.80 11.44 -13.81
CA PRO A 242 7.85 9.99 -13.70
C PRO A 242 7.06 9.47 -12.52
N TYR A 243 6.39 8.33 -12.66
CA TYR A 243 5.57 7.71 -11.61
C TYR A 243 5.87 6.21 -11.49
N LEU A 244 5.71 5.68 -10.28
CA LEU A 244 5.94 4.27 -9.98
C LEU A 244 4.63 3.49 -10.10
N VAL A 245 4.71 2.25 -10.57
CA VAL A 245 3.63 1.29 -10.51
C VAL A 245 4.14 0.02 -9.84
N ILE A 246 3.48 -0.41 -8.76
CA ILE A 246 3.78 -1.67 -8.08
C ILE A 246 2.64 -2.65 -8.37
N LEU A 247 3.01 -3.78 -8.94
CA LEU A 247 2.10 -4.89 -9.23
C LEU A 247 2.27 -5.96 -8.16
N PHE A 248 1.29 -6.08 -7.27
CA PHE A 248 1.23 -7.17 -6.30
C PHE A 248 0.50 -8.35 -6.93
N ASN A 249 1.13 -9.51 -6.92
CA ASN A 249 0.45 -10.78 -7.11
C ASN A 249 0.63 -11.67 -5.88
N LEU A 250 -0.29 -11.57 -4.92
CA LEU A 250 -0.10 -12.17 -3.60
C LEU A 250 -0.25 -13.71 -3.61
N SER A 251 -0.93 -14.26 -4.61
CA SER A 251 -1.20 -15.70 -4.74
C SER A 251 -0.28 -16.42 -5.74
N ALA A 252 0.55 -15.71 -6.50
CA ALA A 252 1.42 -16.34 -7.48
C ALA A 252 2.73 -16.84 -6.89
N ASN A 253 3.20 -17.96 -7.44
CA ASN A 253 4.55 -18.44 -7.23
C ASN A 253 5.58 -17.45 -7.78
N ILE A 254 6.74 -17.43 -7.14
CA ILE A 254 7.87 -16.58 -7.53
C ILE A 254 8.34 -16.99 -8.93
N PRO A 255 8.32 -16.08 -9.92
CA PRO A 255 8.83 -16.40 -11.24
C PRO A 255 10.35 -16.57 -11.18
N GLN A 256 10.89 -17.59 -11.85
CA GLN A 256 12.34 -17.86 -11.90
C GLN A 256 13.13 -16.74 -12.60
N ARG A 257 12.47 -15.93 -13.46
CA ARG A 257 13.06 -14.74 -14.10
C ARG A 257 12.02 -13.61 -14.14
N PRO A 258 12.41 -12.36 -13.80
CA PRO A 258 11.58 -11.20 -14.05
C PRO A 258 11.28 -11.09 -15.54
N LYS A 259 10.00 -10.91 -15.90
CA LYS A 259 9.68 -10.57 -17.29
C LYS A 259 10.06 -9.12 -17.53
N VAL A 260 10.94 -8.91 -18.51
CA VAL A 260 11.21 -7.58 -19.08
C VAL A 260 10.02 -7.19 -19.94
N VAL A 261 9.47 -6.00 -19.69
CA VAL A 261 8.22 -5.56 -20.31
C VAL A 261 8.50 -4.29 -21.08
N LYS A 262 8.18 -4.30 -22.37
CA LYS A 262 8.23 -3.09 -23.18
C LYS A 262 7.23 -2.09 -22.59
N GLN A 263 7.76 -0.97 -22.13
CA GLN A 263 6.92 0.09 -21.59
C GLN A 263 6.26 0.88 -22.73
N ASN A 264 4.94 1.04 -22.64
CA ASN A 264 4.19 1.86 -23.58
C ASN A 264 4.11 3.33 -23.14
N ASP A 265 4.39 3.60 -21.87
CA ASP A 265 4.45 4.95 -21.28
C ASP A 265 5.87 5.17 -20.75
N ARG A 266 6.59 6.13 -21.34
CA ARG A 266 7.98 6.43 -21.01
C ARG A 266 8.15 6.99 -19.60
N LYS A 267 7.09 7.49 -18.95
CA LYS A 267 7.16 8.06 -17.59
C LYS A 267 6.94 7.03 -16.50
N ARG A 268 6.52 5.82 -16.87
CA ARG A 268 6.17 4.79 -15.91
C ARG A 268 7.39 3.99 -15.49
N VAL A 269 7.47 3.64 -14.22
CA VAL A 269 8.44 2.67 -13.72
C VAL A 269 7.68 1.52 -13.08
N LEU A 270 8.10 0.26 -13.29
CA LEU A 270 7.32 -0.92 -12.91
C LEU A 270 8.07 -1.81 -11.94
N LEU A 271 7.51 -2.01 -10.75
CA LEU A 271 7.97 -3.01 -9.78
C LEU A 271 6.97 -4.17 -9.71
N GLN A 272 7.49 -5.39 -9.62
CA GLN A 272 6.66 -6.59 -9.45
C GLN A 272 6.99 -7.27 -8.13
N ILE A 273 5.94 -7.66 -7.41
CA ILE A 273 6.04 -8.41 -6.16
C ILE A 273 5.13 -9.63 -6.29
N HIS A 274 5.72 -10.82 -6.15
CA HIS A 274 5.03 -12.11 -6.28
C HIS A 274 5.11 -12.88 -4.98
N GLY A 275 3.96 -13.26 -4.43
CA GLY A 275 3.83 -14.00 -3.18
C GLY A 275 4.18 -13.17 -1.95
N LEU A 276 3.59 -13.51 -0.81
CA LEU A 276 3.87 -12.86 0.47
C LEU A 276 5.31 -13.10 0.95
N GLY A 277 5.92 -14.23 0.57
CA GLY A 277 7.29 -14.58 0.96
C GLY A 277 8.41 -13.72 0.36
N ASN A 278 8.13 -12.93 -0.69
CA ASN A 278 9.12 -12.01 -1.29
C ASN A 278 9.04 -10.58 -0.73
N ILE A 279 8.16 -10.35 0.23
CA ILE A 279 7.94 -9.02 0.79
C ILE A 279 8.86 -8.89 2.00
N GLY A 280 9.94 -8.13 1.85
CA GLY A 280 11.02 -8.04 2.84
C GLY A 280 10.59 -7.48 4.19
N CYS A 281 9.48 -6.72 4.23
CA CYS A 281 8.97 -6.17 5.49
C CYS A 281 8.17 -7.18 6.32
N LEU A 282 7.81 -8.36 5.78
CA LEU A 282 6.97 -9.34 6.49
C LEU A 282 7.82 -10.39 7.19
N THR A 283 7.46 -10.74 8.43
CA THR A 283 7.90 -12.01 9.02
C THR A 283 7.02 -13.16 8.55
N THR A 284 7.46 -14.38 8.80
CA THR A 284 6.70 -15.61 8.52
C THR A 284 5.32 -15.58 9.17
N GLU A 285 5.22 -15.08 10.42
CA GLU A 285 3.97 -15.03 11.17
C GLU A 285 2.99 -14.00 10.59
N ILE A 286 3.47 -12.80 10.24
CA ILE A 286 2.61 -11.80 9.57
C ILE A 286 2.21 -12.29 8.18
N ALA A 287 3.12 -12.87 7.41
CA ALA A 287 2.80 -13.41 6.09
C ALA A 287 1.72 -14.50 6.19
N SER A 288 1.82 -15.39 7.17
CA SER A 288 0.79 -16.42 7.44
C SER A 288 -0.56 -15.78 7.78
N ALA A 289 -0.59 -14.80 8.70
CA ALA A 289 -1.83 -14.13 9.09
C ALA A 289 -2.48 -13.36 7.91
N LEU A 290 -1.66 -12.75 7.04
CA LEU A 290 -2.15 -12.07 5.83
C LEU A 290 -2.71 -13.06 4.81
N ASP A 291 -2.12 -14.25 4.67
CA ASP A 291 -2.65 -15.28 3.80
C ASP A 291 -4.02 -15.77 4.30
N GLU A 292 -4.16 -15.98 5.61
CA GLU A 292 -5.46 -16.30 6.24
C GLU A 292 -6.51 -15.21 5.99
N LEU A 293 -6.15 -13.94 6.20
CA LEU A 293 -7.05 -12.80 5.92
C LEU A 293 -7.47 -12.75 4.45
N LYS A 294 -6.52 -12.92 3.53
CA LYS A 294 -6.76 -12.89 2.08
C LYS A 294 -7.71 -14.02 1.66
N ASN A 295 -7.60 -15.19 2.28
CA ASN A 295 -8.43 -16.35 1.97
C ASN A 295 -9.71 -16.42 2.84
N ALA A 296 -9.97 -15.43 3.67
CA ALA A 296 -11.15 -15.39 4.53
C ALA A 296 -12.40 -15.02 3.72
N GLU A 297 -13.27 -16.01 3.50
CA GLU A 297 -14.61 -15.78 2.95
C GLU A 297 -15.62 -15.67 4.09
N ALA A 298 -16.51 -14.67 4.02
CA ALA A 298 -17.62 -14.55 4.96
C ALA A 298 -18.47 -15.83 4.87
N ASP A 299 -18.63 -16.53 6.00
CA ASP A 299 -19.49 -17.71 6.05
C ASP A 299 -20.95 -17.25 6.11
N LEU A 300 -21.51 -16.99 4.92
CA LEU A 300 -22.89 -16.54 4.75
C LEU A 300 -23.91 -17.52 5.38
N LEU A 301 -23.58 -18.82 5.44
CA LEU A 301 -24.42 -19.81 6.13
C LEU A 301 -24.41 -19.62 7.65
N ARG A 302 -23.23 -19.37 8.26
CA ARG A 302 -23.14 -19.07 9.70
C ARG A 302 -23.84 -17.76 10.06
N MET A 303 -23.78 -16.75 9.20
CA MET A 303 -24.42 -15.45 9.43
C MET A 303 -25.95 -15.51 9.36
N HIS A 304 -26.48 -16.42 8.54
CA HIS A 304 -27.92 -16.57 8.31
C HIS A 304 -28.47 -17.92 8.80
N LYS A 305 -27.98 -18.44 9.94
CA LYS A 305 -28.45 -19.69 10.56
C LYS A 305 -29.97 -19.78 10.81
N LYS A 306 -30.70 -18.67 10.74
CA LYS A 306 -32.15 -18.59 10.99
C LYS A 306 -32.99 -18.34 9.72
N ASP A 307 -32.36 -18.25 8.55
CA ASP A 307 -33.05 -17.98 7.28
C ASP A 307 -32.84 -19.14 6.30
N ASP A 308 -33.76 -20.11 6.35
CA ASP A 308 -33.70 -21.33 5.54
C ASP A 308 -33.85 -21.06 4.03
N GLN A 309 -34.52 -19.96 3.65
CA GLN A 309 -34.67 -19.59 2.25
C GLN A 309 -33.37 -19.05 1.67
N LEU A 310 -32.68 -18.18 2.42
CA LEU A 310 -31.38 -17.65 2.01
C LEU A 310 -30.31 -18.74 2.02
N GLN A 311 -30.32 -19.66 2.99
CA GLN A 311 -29.41 -20.80 3.00
C GLN A 311 -29.57 -21.70 1.77
N ASN A 312 -30.80 -22.01 1.37
CA ASN A 312 -31.07 -22.80 0.18
C ASN A 312 -30.68 -22.05 -1.10
N PHE A 313 -30.93 -20.74 -1.16
CA PHE A 313 -30.49 -19.90 -2.27
C PHE A 313 -28.96 -19.89 -2.42
N LEU A 314 -28.22 -19.72 -1.33
CA LEU A 314 -26.75 -19.72 -1.32
C LEU A 314 -26.16 -21.06 -1.80
N LYS A 315 -26.78 -22.18 -1.41
CA LYS A 315 -26.42 -23.53 -1.88
C LYS A 315 -26.69 -23.73 -3.37
N ILE A 316 -27.74 -23.10 -3.91
CA ILE A 316 -28.08 -23.19 -5.34
C ILE A 316 -27.11 -22.37 -6.20
N ILE A 317 -26.73 -21.17 -5.76
CA ILE A 317 -25.89 -20.27 -6.55
C ILE A 317 -24.39 -20.63 -6.49
N ASN A 318 -23.93 -21.29 -5.42
CA ASN A 318 -22.56 -21.76 -5.28
C ASN A 318 -22.49 -23.19 -4.70
N PRO A 319 -22.96 -24.20 -5.45
CA PRO A 319 -23.07 -25.58 -4.97
C PRO A 319 -21.71 -26.23 -4.67
N HIS A 320 -20.62 -25.70 -5.23
CA HIS A 320 -19.26 -26.19 -4.99
C HIS A 320 -18.66 -25.68 -3.67
N ALA A 321 -19.00 -24.47 -3.25
CA ALA A 321 -18.57 -23.92 -1.95
C ALA A 321 -19.39 -24.49 -0.78
N TYR A 322 -20.65 -24.89 -1.01
CA TYR A 322 -21.58 -25.29 0.05
C TYR A 322 -22.11 -26.72 -0.12
N ARG A 323 -21.21 -27.68 -0.40
CA ARG A 323 -21.58 -29.09 -0.51
C ARG A 323 -22.19 -29.61 0.78
N THR A 324 -23.38 -30.21 0.68
CA THR A 324 -23.91 -31.09 1.71
C THR A 324 -23.16 -32.42 1.64
N ASN A 325 -22.28 -32.69 2.60
CA ASN A 325 -21.87 -34.06 2.87
C ASN A 325 -23.09 -34.78 3.45
N THR A 326 -23.85 -35.44 2.59
CA THR A 326 -24.85 -36.41 3.02
C THR A 326 -24.12 -37.68 3.42
N ALA A 327 -24.06 -37.94 4.73
CA ALA A 327 -24.00 -39.27 5.30
C ALA A 327 -25.25 -39.42 6.17
#